data_AF-A0A7J6BPD6-F1
#
_entry.id   AF-A0A7J6BPD6-F1
#
_cell.length_a   1.000
_cell.length_b   1.000
_cell.length_c   1.000
_cell.angle_alpha   90.00
_cell.angle_beta   90.00
_cell.angle_gamma   90.00
#
_symmetry.space_group_name_H-M   'P 1'
#
loop_
_entity.id
_entity.type
_entity.pdbx_description
1 polymer ?
#
loop_
_entity_poly.entity_id
_entity_poly.type
_entity_poly.pdbx_seq_one_letter_code
_entity_poly.pdbx_strand_id
1 'polypeptide(L)'
;MCPQQRARHEAYSELSKEAQSWMAVARQRVCTHLNNQKSRQVCKLTAAAERQNQLTAQLKAAEARNRVRQLRQHYQNLKEQEINLMISCQSDAQRAVCLEQLLPVKERKINHTDCMDQLQRRRVEEILEDEKGLSISRR
;
A
#
# COMPACT_ATOMS: atom_id res chain seq x y z
N MET A 1 -74.82 26.54 -14.55
CA MET A 1 -73.63 26.79 -13.69
C MET A 1 -72.71 27.74 -14.42
N CYS A 2 -72.19 28.78 -13.76
CA CYS A 2 -71.16 29.62 -14.37
C CYS A 2 -69.84 28.82 -14.47
N PRO A 3 -68.95 29.10 -15.45
CA PRO A 3 -67.71 28.33 -15.65
C PRO A 3 -66.81 28.25 -14.41
N GLN A 4 -66.75 29.33 -13.63
CA GLN A 4 -65.95 29.39 -12.40
C GLN A 4 -66.51 28.51 -11.27
N GLN A 5 -67.85 28.40 -11.18
CA GLN A 5 -68.51 27.49 -10.24
C GLN A 5 -68.32 26.02 -10.64
N ARG A 6 -68.34 25.72 -11.95
CA ARG A 6 -68.05 24.38 -12.46
C ARG A 6 -66.60 23.98 -12.15
N ALA A 7 -65.63 24.84 -12.43
CA ALA A 7 -64.22 24.56 -12.13
C ALA A 7 -63.98 24.36 -10.61
N ARG A 8 -64.62 25.18 -9.77
CA ARG A 8 -64.56 24.99 -8.30
C ARG A 8 -65.18 23.67 -7.89
N HIS A 9 -66.34 23.31 -8.41
CA HIS A 9 -66.99 22.03 -8.12
C HIS A 9 -66.11 20.85 -8.56
N GLU A 10 -65.53 20.89 -9.75
CA GLU A 10 -64.65 19.83 -10.28
C GLU A 10 -63.34 19.68 -9.48
N ALA A 11 -62.79 20.76 -8.94
CA ALA A 11 -61.57 20.72 -8.13
C ALA A 11 -61.77 20.04 -6.76
N TYR A 12 -62.98 20.14 -6.19
CA TYR A 12 -63.31 19.57 -4.88
C TYR A 12 -64.18 18.31 -4.97
N SER A 13 -64.73 18.00 -6.13
CA SER A 13 -65.46 16.75 -6.35
C SER A 13 -64.51 15.56 -6.25
N GLU A 14 -64.97 14.49 -5.62
CA GLU A 14 -64.17 13.27 -5.51
C GLU A 14 -63.90 12.69 -6.89
N LEU A 15 -62.62 12.42 -7.15
CA LEU A 15 -62.18 11.76 -8.37
C LEU A 15 -62.73 10.34 -8.44
N SER A 16 -62.99 9.84 -9.65
CA SER A 16 -63.38 8.44 -9.86
C SER A 16 -62.36 7.48 -9.21
N LYS A 17 -62.87 6.35 -8.68
CA LYS A 17 -62.06 5.31 -8.04
C LYS A 17 -60.91 4.82 -8.94
N GLU A 18 -61.14 4.74 -10.24
CA GLU A 18 -60.12 4.39 -11.21
C GLU A 18 -59.01 5.46 -11.26
N ALA A 19 -59.37 6.73 -11.38
CA ALA A 19 -58.40 7.84 -11.39
C ALA A 19 -57.57 7.89 -10.10
N GLN A 20 -58.20 7.67 -8.94
CA GLN A 20 -57.50 7.56 -7.65
C GLN A 20 -56.51 6.38 -7.63
N SER A 21 -56.90 5.24 -8.18
CA SER A 21 -56.02 4.05 -8.29
C SER A 21 -54.80 4.33 -9.19
N TRP A 22 -55.00 4.95 -10.36
CA TRP A 22 -53.91 5.35 -11.25
C TRP A 22 -52.95 6.34 -10.59
N MET A 23 -53.49 7.33 -9.85
CA MET A 23 -52.68 8.29 -9.09
C MET A 23 -51.91 7.60 -7.96
N ALA A 24 -52.51 6.65 -7.25
CA ALA A 24 -51.83 5.89 -6.20
C ALA A 24 -50.67 5.05 -6.77
N VAL A 25 -50.90 4.36 -7.89
CA VAL A 25 -49.87 3.60 -8.61
C VAL A 25 -48.74 4.52 -9.09
N ALA A 26 -49.08 5.68 -9.68
CA ALA A 26 -48.10 6.65 -10.13
C ALA A 26 -47.26 7.19 -8.96
N ARG A 27 -47.89 7.57 -7.84
CA ARG A 27 -47.20 8.01 -6.62
C ARG A 27 -46.29 6.93 -6.07
N GLN A 28 -46.75 5.69 -6.01
CA GLN A 28 -45.95 4.55 -5.56
C GLN A 28 -44.72 4.33 -6.46
N ARG A 29 -44.87 4.44 -7.79
CA ARG A 29 -43.73 4.36 -8.73
C ARG A 29 -42.71 5.46 -8.49
N VAL A 30 -43.15 6.69 -8.28
CA VAL A 30 -42.24 7.83 -7.99
C VAL A 30 -41.53 7.63 -6.65
N CYS A 31 -42.27 7.28 -5.59
CA CYS A 31 -41.69 7.03 -4.27
C CYS A 31 -40.67 5.89 -4.29
N THR A 32 -41.00 4.76 -4.95
CA THR A 32 -40.06 3.63 -5.07
C THR A 32 -38.82 4.01 -5.87
N HIS A 33 -38.96 4.77 -6.95
CA HIS A 33 -37.81 5.25 -7.72
C HIS A 33 -36.88 6.16 -6.90
N LEU A 34 -37.45 7.13 -6.18
CA LEU A 34 -36.69 8.02 -5.29
C LEU A 34 -36.00 7.25 -4.16
N ASN A 35 -36.69 6.28 -3.55
CA ASN A 35 -36.12 5.47 -2.48
C ASN A 35 -34.96 4.61 -3.01
N ASN A 36 -35.13 3.98 -4.17
CA ASN A 36 -34.08 3.19 -4.82
C ASN A 36 -32.85 4.05 -5.18
N GLN A 37 -33.05 5.29 -5.64
CA GLN A 37 -31.94 6.22 -5.88
C GLN A 37 -31.20 6.56 -4.59
N LYS A 38 -31.92 6.89 -3.50
CA LYS A 38 -31.32 7.19 -2.19
C LYS A 38 -30.53 5.99 -1.65
N SER A 39 -31.10 4.79 -1.67
CA SER A 39 -30.42 3.57 -1.22
C SER A 39 -29.15 3.31 -2.04
N ARG A 40 -29.20 3.44 -3.37
CA ARG A 40 -28.02 3.31 -4.24
C ARG A 40 -26.95 4.34 -3.92
N GLN A 41 -27.33 5.58 -3.62
CA GLN A 41 -26.40 6.63 -3.26
C GLN A 41 -25.73 6.35 -1.91
N VAL A 42 -26.51 5.92 -0.90
CA VAL A 42 -25.98 5.52 0.41
C VAL A 42 -25.01 4.35 0.26
N CYS A 43 -25.37 3.28 -0.46
CA CYS A 43 -24.49 2.14 -0.69
C CYS A 43 -23.18 2.53 -1.40
N LYS A 44 -23.21 3.48 -2.32
CA LYS A 44 -21.99 3.98 -2.99
C LYS A 44 -21.08 4.73 -2.01
N LEU A 45 -21.66 5.57 -1.16
CA LEU A 45 -20.92 6.34 -0.15
C LEU A 45 -20.30 5.42 0.91
N THR A 46 -21.05 4.43 1.40
CA THR A 46 -20.53 3.46 2.37
C THR A 46 -19.40 2.63 1.79
N ALA A 47 -19.56 2.13 0.55
CA ALA A 47 -18.50 1.37 -0.13
C ALA A 47 -17.24 2.22 -0.35
N ALA A 48 -17.38 3.52 -0.65
CA ALA A 48 -16.23 4.42 -0.78
C ALA A 48 -15.54 4.64 0.58
N ALA A 49 -16.31 4.89 1.64
CA ALA A 49 -15.79 5.05 3.00
C ALA A 49 -15.09 3.78 3.51
N GLU A 50 -15.64 2.60 3.24
CA GLU A 50 -15.02 1.32 3.57
C GLU A 50 -13.68 1.12 2.88
N ARG A 51 -13.58 1.42 1.58
CA ARG A 51 -12.30 1.38 0.86
C ARG A 51 -11.27 2.35 1.45
N GLN A 52 -11.70 3.56 1.78
CA GLN A 52 -10.82 4.55 2.41
C GLN A 52 -10.36 4.10 3.81
N ASN A 53 -11.24 3.50 4.59
CA ASN A 53 -10.92 2.96 5.91
C ASN A 53 -9.95 1.78 5.80
N GLN A 54 -10.15 0.88 4.85
CA GLN A 54 -9.24 -0.23 4.56
C GLN A 54 -7.85 0.29 4.18
N LEU A 55 -7.77 1.26 3.27
CA LEU A 55 -6.50 1.88 2.88
C LEU A 55 -5.82 2.56 4.08
N THR A 56 -6.58 3.29 4.89
CA THR A 56 -6.06 3.94 6.11
C THR A 56 -5.52 2.90 7.10
N ALA A 57 -6.22 1.78 7.29
CA ALA A 57 -5.78 0.70 8.16
C ALA A 57 -4.48 0.05 7.64
N GLN A 58 -4.39 -0.21 6.34
CA GLN A 58 -3.18 -0.74 5.71
C GLN A 58 -1.99 0.20 5.87
N LEU A 59 -2.17 1.50 5.63
CA LEU A 59 -1.12 2.50 5.80
C LEU A 59 -0.66 2.59 7.27
N LYS A 60 -1.60 2.61 8.23
CA LYS A 60 -1.26 2.60 9.67
C LYS A 60 -0.48 1.35 10.06
N ALA A 61 -0.86 0.18 9.54
CA ALA A 61 -0.15 -1.07 9.79
C ALA A 61 1.28 -1.04 9.20
N ALA A 62 1.43 -0.52 7.98
CA ALA A 62 2.73 -0.35 7.33
C ALA A 62 3.63 0.63 8.11
N GLU A 63 3.07 1.75 8.57
CA GLU A 63 3.76 2.75 9.38
C GLU A 63 4.24 2.15 10.72
N ALA A 64 3.37 1.43 11.43
CA ALA A 64 3.72 0.78 12.70
C ALA A 64 4.86 -0.23 12.51
N ARG A 65 4.80 -1.06 11.47
CA ARG A 65 5.89 -1.99 11.13
C ARG A 65 7.19 -1.26 10.80
N ASN A 66 7.11 -0.15 10.07
CA ASN A 66 8.27 0.68 9.75
C ASN A 66 8.89 1.28 11.01
N ARG A 67 8.09 1.84 11.92
CA ARG A 67 8.56 2.35 13.23
C ARG A 67 9.30 1.28 14.03
N VAL A 68 8.74 0.06 14.12
CA VAL A 68 9.40 -1.07 14.81
C VAL A 68 10.73 -1.42 14.14
N ARG A 69 10.77 -1.46 12.81
CA ARG A 69 12.01 -1.73 12.06
C ARG A 69 13.06 -0.65 12.32
N GLN A 70 12.68 0.62 12.25
CA GLN A 70 13.58 1.75 12.52
C GLN A 70 14.11 1.69 13.95
N LEU A 71 13.26 1.40 14.93
CA LEU A 71 13.67 1.26 16.33
C LEU A 71 14.67 0.13 16.50
N ARG A 72 14.43 -1.04 15.89
CA ARG A 72 15.37 -2.17 15.93
C ARG A 72 16.70 -1.82 15.28
N GLN A 73 16.67 -1.16 14.13
CA GLN A 73 17.89 -0.71 13.45
C GLN A 73 18.66 0.31 14.30
N HIS A 74 17.96 1.27 14.90
CA HIS A 74 18.54 2.25 15.80
C HIS A 74 19.17 1.58 17.03
N TYR A 75 18.48 0.61 17.63
CA TYR A 75 19.01 -0.16 18.76
C TYR A 75 20.29 -0.91 18.39
N GLN A 76 20.30 -1.59 17.24
CA GLN A 76 21.51 -2.28 16.78
C GLN A 76 22.65 -1.30 16.52
N ASN A 77 22.38 -0.15 15.89
CA ASN A 77 23.40 0.88 15.66
C ASN A 77 23.97 1.42 16.98
N LEU A 78 23.13 1.70 17.98
CA LEU A 78 23.57 2.16 19.29
C LEU A 78 24.40 1.09 20.01
N LYS A 79 23.91 -0.16 20.01
CA LYS A 79 24.63 -1.28 20.61
C LYS A 79 26.02 -1.46 19.99
N GLU A 80 26.12 -1.37 18.66
CA GLU A 80 27.41 -1.42 17.96
C GLU A 80 28.32 -0.26 18.39
N GLN A 81 27.80 0.97 18.46
CA GLN A 81 28.56 2.15 18.90
C GLN A 81 29.07 2.01 20.33
N GLU A 82 28.23 1.51 21.24
CA GLU A 82 28.59 1.29 22.64
C GLU A 82 29.69 0.23 22.79
N ILE A 83 29.56 -0.90 22.10
CA ILE A 83 30.61 -1.95 22.11
C ILE A 83 31.92 -1.40 21.53
N ASN A 84 31.87 -0.64 20.43
CA ASN A 84 33.07 -0.02 19.86
C ASN A 84 33.74 0.96 20.84
N LEU A 85 32.96 1.73 21.59
CA LEU A 85 33.48 2.59 22.65
C LEU A 85 34.13 1.75 23.75
N MET A 86 33.48 0.68 24.21
CA MET A 86 34.05 -0.22 25.20
C MET A 86 35.38 -0.83 24.75
N ILE A 87 35.46 -1.27 23.48
CA ILE A 87 36.70 -1.77 22.85
C ILE A 87 37.80 -0.71 22.91
N SER A 88 37.50 0.54 22.54
CA SER A 88 38.49 1.64 22.53
C SER A 88 39.06 1.97 23.91
N CYS A 89 38.30 1.69 24.97
CA CYS A 89 38.71 1.90 26.35
C CYS A 89 39.44 0.71 26.97
N GLN A 90 39.57 -0.43 26.27
CA GLN A 90 40.29 -1.59 26.82
C GLN A 90 41.80 -1.36 26.81
N SER A 91 42.45 -1.69 27.91
CA SER A 91 43.92 -1.69 28.03
C SER A 91 44.58 -2.95 27.46
N ASP A 92 43.81 -4.04 27.34
CA ASP A 92 44.29 -5.36 26.89
C ASP A 92 43.63 -5.73 25.55
N ALA A 93 44.47 -6.12 24.60
CA ALA A 93 44.07 -6.57 23.28
C ALA A 93 43.19 -7.83 23.34
N GLN A 94 43.44 -8.76 24.27
CA GLN A 94 42.61 -9.96 24.39
C GLN A 94 41.16 -9.61 24.76
N ARG A 95 40.99 -8.65 25.70
CA ARG A 95 39.67 -8.16 26.10
C ARG A 95 38.97 -7.41 24.97
N ALA A 96 39.70 -6.59 24.23
CA ALA A 96 39.18 -5.90 23.05
C ALA A 96 38.63 -6.90 22.01
N VAL A 97 39.40 -7.95 21.69
CA VAL A 97 38.99 -9.00 20.75
C VAL A 97 37.77 -9.78 21.26
N CYS A 98 37.70 -10.10 22.55
CA CYS A 98 36.52 -10.75 23.13
C CYS A 98 35.24 -9.88 22.98
N LEU A 99 35.35 -8.56 23.14
CA LEU A 99 34.23 -7.64 22.93
C LEU A 99 33.84 -7.52 21.45
N GLU A 100 34.82 -7.57 20.54
CA GLU A 100 34.56 -7.55 19.09
C GLU A 100 33.67 -8.72 18.65
N GLN A 101 33.79 -9.89 19.30
CA GLN A 101 32.93 -11.06 19.01
C GLN A 101 31.45 -10.82 19.32
N LEU A 102 31.10 -9.80 20.12
CA LEU A 102 29.71 -9.44 20.41
C LEU A 102 29.07 -8.59 19.30
N LEU A 103 29.87 -8.06 18.37
CA LEU A 103 29.39 -7.32 17.22
C LEU A 103 28.86 -8.28 16.15
N PRO A 104 27.84 -7.87 15.37
CA PRO A 104 27.39 -8.66 14.24
C PRO A 104 28.50 -8.79 13.20
N VAL A 105 28.70 -10.00 12.68
CA VAL A 105 29.64 -10.26 11.58
C VAL A 105 29.11 -9.55 10.33
N LYS A 106 29.75 -8.44 9.95
CA LYS A 106 29.47 -7.76 8.69
C LYS A 106 30.33 -8.41 7.61
N GLU A 107 29.71 -9.26 6.79
CA GLU A 107 30.35 -9.71 5.55
C GLU A 107 30.66 -8.47 4.71
N ARG A 108 31.94 -8.10 4.64
CA ARG A 108 32.38 -7.10 3.68
C ARG A 108 32.14 -7.75 2.32
N LYS A 109 31.17 -7.24 1.56
CA LYS A 109 31.01 -7.62 0.15
C LYS A 109 32.28 -7.18 -0.55
N ILE A 110 33.21 -8.12 -0.73
CA ILE A 110 34.37 -7.89 -1.56
C ILE A 110 33.83 -7.90 -2.98
N ASN A 111 33.54 -6.71 -3.50
CA ASN A 111 33.24 -6.56 -4.92
C ASN A 111 34.55 -6.85 -5.64
N HIS A 112 34.72 -8.09 -6.12
CA HIS A 112 35.75 -8.39 -7.11
C HIS A 112 35.32 -7.70 -8.41
N THR A 113 35.67 -6.43 -8.53
CA THR A 113 35.66 -5.76 -9.82
C THR A 113 36.66 -6.47 -10.71
N ASP A 114 36.23 -6.88 -11.90
CA ASP A 114 37.13 -7.45 -12.88
C ASP A 114 38.18 -6.40 -13.27
N CYS A 115 39.43 -6.63 -12.88
CA CYS A 115 40.56 -5.74 -13.15
C CYS A 115 41.16 -5.94 -14.55
N MET A 116 40.64 -6.89 -15.35
CA MET A 116 41.21 -7.22 -16.65
C MET A 116 40.69 -6.27 -17.72
N ASP A 117 41.63 -5.61 -18.41
CA ASP A 117 41.35 -4.83 -19.61
C ASP A 117 40.94 -5.76 -20.78
N GLN A 118 40.23 -5.23 -21.78
CA GLN A 118 39.68 -6.01 -22.90
C GLN A 118 40.75 -6.80 -23.65
N LEU A 119 41.95 -6.24 -23.82
CA LEU A 119 43.08 -6.92 -24.46
C LEU A 119 43.60 -8.08 -23.62
N GLN A 120 43.73 -7.87 -22.30
CA GLN A 120 44.16 -8.91 -21.37
C GLN A 120 43.12 -10.03 -21.31
N ARG A 121 41.83 -9.69 -21.34
CA ARG A 121 40.73 -10.65 -21.37
C ARG A 121 40.74 -11.49 -22.65
N ARG A 122 40.84 -10.85 -23.82
CA ARG A 122 40.98 -11.56 -25.11
C ARG A 122 42.17 -12.50 -25.14
N ARG A 123 43.30 -12.07 -24.57
CA ARG A 123 44.49 -12.92 -24.49
C ARG A 123 44.26 -14.17 -23.63
N VAL A 124 43.55 -14.02 -22.51
CA VAL A 124 43.21 -15.15 -21.65
C VAL A 124 42.20 -16.08 -22.34
N GLU A 125 41.18 -15.53 -23.02
CA GLU A 125 40.21 -16.31 -23.81
C GLU A 125 40.89 -17.14 -24.90
N GLU A 126 41.86 -16.54 -25.61
CA GLU A 126 42.68 -17.21 -26.62
C GLU A 126 43.53 -18.35 -26.01
N ILE A 127 44.15 -18.12 -24.85
CA ILE A 127 44.94 -19.14 -24.15
C ILE A 127 44.07 -20.28 -23.63
N LEU A 128 42.86 -19.98 -23.19
CA LEU A 128 41.92 -20.96 -22.65
C LEU A 128 41.13 -21.70 -23.74
N GLU A 129 41.32 -21.34 -25.02
CA GLU A 129 40.55 -21.88 -26.16
C GLU A 129 39.02 -21.79 -25.92
N ASP A 130 38.57 -20.79 -25.16
CA ASP A 130 37.16 -20.61 -24.81
C ASP A 130 36.41 -19.89 -25.96
N GLU A 131 36.32 -20.57 -27.11
CA GLU A 131 35.64 -20.05 -28.31
C GLU A 131 34.16 -19.73 -28.08
N LYS A 132 33.56 -20.32 -27.04
CA LYS A 132 32.13 -20.17 -26.71
C LYS A 132 31.88 -19.12 -25.63
N GLY A 133 32.91 -18.50 -25.06
CA GLY A 133 32.81 -17.48 -24.02
C GLY A 133 32.08 -17.96 -22.74
N LEU A 134 32.14 -19.26 -22.46
CA LEU A 134 31.35 -19.88 -21.39
C LEU A 134 31.89 -19.53 -19.99
N SER A 135 33.16 -19.12 -19.90
CA SER A 135 33.78 -18.68 -18.65
C SER A 135 33.24 -17.34 -18.11
N ILE A 136 32.49 -16.57 -18.92
CA ILE A 136 32.03 -15.21 -18.58
C ILE A 136 30.50 -15.13 -18.36
N SER A 137 29.74 -16.22 -18.56
CA SER A 137 28.30 -16.20 -18.22
C SER A 137 28.10 -16.14 -16.70
N ARG A 138 28.00 -14.94 -16.15
CA ARG A 138 27.45 -14.67 -14.82
C ARG A 138 26.43 -13.54 -14.90
N ARG A 139 25.19 -13.89 -14.59
CA ARG A 139 24.13 -12.98 -14.16
C ARG A 139 24.61 -12.04 -13.06
#